data_AF-A0AAD2FKQ8-F1
#
_entry.id   AF-A0AAD2FKQ8-F1
#
_cell.length_a   1.000
_cell.length_b   1.000
_cell.length_c   1.000
_cell.angle_alpha   90.00
_cell.angle_beta   90.00
_cell.angle_gamma   90.00
#
_symmetry.space_group_name_H-M   'P 1'
#
loop_
_entity.id
_entity.type
_entity.pdbx_description
1 polymer ?
#
loop_
_entity_poly.entity_id
_entity_poly.type
_entity_poly.pdbx_seq_one_letter_code
_entity_poly.pdbx_strand_id
1 'polypeptide(L)'
;MPMMKDSSRMSSAESPPDRSPSSRAIIVHPLFKKRHPIYQFFGSGTMFEKFHYVPIPGFPVPFVVQQNFESSKEHLGSVLWHAGTSAARYIASYLNNLDKHEAEEEESKQQTQETNEWKRPRQQRVLELGCGTAALASQCAALCGAQTFMTDLPEVLEWAKQNAKTNLANQLAWKQRQDGQATSQPPPLDTSSLSPRNIGPNLSAMVLRWGETSDLVEIQRALQEEEGDNNNNNNNNGGNPSSYFDIVVAAECLYATSDNPDLQSKLLETLKGLLSNGRTKVFFSYQLRTGDEKLFVEQVLPSVFPNYMVEEVNHRNDDSVMDTNVYSMLWFRPKDLDEN
;
A
#
# COMPACT_ATOMS: atom_id res chain seq x y z
N MET A 1 69.69 19.72 -20.40
CA MET A 1 68.79 20.70 -21.05
C MET A 1 67.40 20.10 -21.09
N PRO A 2 66.45 20.53 -20.25
CA PRO A 2 65.10 20.02 -20.29
C PRO A 2 64.27 20.83 -21.30
N MET A 3 63.63 20.12 -22.22
CA MET A 3 62.67 20.68 -23.17
C MET A 3 61.37 21.06 -22.46
N MET A 4 60.88 22.25 -22.83
CA MET A 4 59.55 22.78 -22.55
C MET A 4 58.47 21.74 -22.87
N LYS A 5 57.50 21.57 -21.95
CA LYS A 5 56.21 20.96 -22.26
C LYS A 5 55.14 22.02 -22.18
N ASP A 6 54.44 22.15 -23.29
CA ASP A 6 53.35 23.08 -23.53
C ASP A 6 52.21 22.93 -22.52
N SER A 7 51.86 24.07 -21.94
CA SER A 7 50.63 24.36 -21.23
C SER A 7 49.58 24.85 -22.22
N SER A 8 48.58 24.02 -22.54
CA SER A 8 47.23 24.47 -22.92
C SER A 8 46.29 23.28 -23.13
N ARG A 9 45.58 22.87 -22.06
CA ARG A 9 44.28 22.20 -22.19
C ARG A 9 43.28 23.04 -21.41
N MET A 10 42.56 23.90 -22.12
CA MET A 10 41.37 24.56 -21.60
C MET A 10 40.31 23.49 -21.35
N SER A 11 39.95 23.29 -20.08
CA SER A 11 38.79 22.51 -19.69
C SER A 11 37.54 23.28 -20.09
N SER A 12 36.81 22.80 -21.09
CA SER A 12 35.42 23.17 -21.29
C SER A 12 34.62 22.66 -20.10
N ALA A 13 34.20 23.57 -19.23
CA ALA A 13 33.23 23.27 -18.19
C ALA A 13 31.92 22.89 -18.88
N GLU A 14 31.60 21.59 -18.89
CA GLU A 14 30.28 21.12 -19.26
C GLU A 14 29.26 21.74 -18.29
N SER A 15 28.28 22.45 -18.85
CA SER A 15 27.15 22.95 -18.10
C SER A 15 26.43 21.74 -17.49
N PRO A 16 26.07 21.75 -16.20
CA PRO A 16 25.29 20.67 -15.64
C PRO A 16 23.99 20.52 -16.44
N PRO A 17 23.54 19.29 -16.73
CA PRO A 17 22.33 19.06 -17.48
C PRO A 17 21.18 19.78 -16.78
N ASP A 18 20.42 20.53 -17.57
CA ASP A 18 19.22 21.25 -17.16
C ASP A 18 18.22 20.22 -16.60
N ARG A 19 18.25 20.03 -15.27
CA ARG A 19 17.32 19.15 -14.59
C ARG A 19 15.98 19.85 -14.62
N SER A 20 15.09 19.42 -15.50
CA SER A 20 13.67 19.72 -15.44
C SER A 20 13.20 19.58 -13.97
N PRO A 21 12.39 20.50 -13.44
CA PRO A 21 12.00 20.47 -12.05
C PRO A 21 11.35 19.12 -11.74
N SER A 22 12.06 18.28 -10.97
CA SER A 22 11.48 17.06 -10.41
C SER A 22 10.27 17.49 -9.61
N SER A 23 9.10 16.94 -9.94
CA SER A 23 7.85 17.23 -9.26
C SER A 23 8.06 17.04 -7.75
N ARG A 24 8.08 18.15 -7.02
CA ARG A 24 8.12 18.15 -5.56
C ARG A 24 6.71 17.89 -5.08
N ALA A 25 6.43 16.68 -4.60
CA ALA A 25 5.18 16.39 -3.90
C ALA A 25 5.11 17.29 -2.65
N ILE A 26 4.05 18.09 -2.52
CA ILE A 26 3.83 18.94 -1.35
C ILE A 26 2.82 18.25 -0.42
N ILE A 27 3.23 18.11 0.84
CA ILE A 27 2.47 17.52 1.93
C ILE A 27 1.31 18.46 2.32
N VAL A 28 0.06 18.01 2.23
CA VAL A 28 -1.06 18.69 2.90
C VAL A 28 -1.67 17.71 3.89
N HIS A 29 -1.25 17.81 5.16
CA HIS A 29 -1.81 17.02 6.25
C HIS A 29 -3.09 17.70 6.81
N PRO A 30 -4.14 16.93 7.14
CA PRO A 30 -5.38 17.42 7.79
C PRO A 30 -5.19 18.33 9.00
N LEU A 31 -4.11 18.12 9.76
CA LEU A 31 -3.82 18.86 11.00
C LEU A 31 -3.14 20.22 10.79
N PHE A 32 -2.73 20.57 9.56
CA PHE A 32 -2.14 21.89 9.33
C PHE A 32 -3.23 22.97 9.31
N LYS A 33 -3.23 23.82 10.34
CA LYS A 33 -4.13 24.99 10.44
C LYS A 33 -3.88 25.96 9.27
N LYS A 34 -4.92 26.71 8.84
CA LYS A 34 -4.91 27.72 7.74
C LYS A 34 -3.76 28.74 7.72
N ARG A 35 -3.04 28.92 8.83
CA ARG A 35 -1.90 29.85 8.94
C ARG A 35 -0.55 29.16 8.81
N HIS A 36 -0.51 27.86 8.54
CA HIS A 36 0.74 27.16 8.32
C HIS A 36 1.39 27.69 7.03
N PRO A 37 2.67 28.10 7.04
CA PRO A 37 3.35 28.70 5.88
C PRO A 37 3.29 27.87 4.60
N ILE A 38 3.07 26.56 4.72
CA ILE A 38 2.87 25.65 3.59
C ILE A 38 1.66 26.04 2.71
N TYR A 39 0.63 26.67 3.29
CA TYR A 39 -0.53 27.17 2.53
C TYR A 39 -0.20 28.37 1.65
N GLN A 40 0.88 29.11 1.93
CA GLN A 40 1.36 30.21 1.07
C GLN A 40 2.09 29.70 -0.18
N PHE A 41 2.54 28.44 -0.19
CA PHE A 41 3.10 27.79 -1.38
C PHE A 41 2.01 27.39 -2.40
N PHE A 42 0.76 27.23 -1.98
CA PHE A 42 -0.40 26.96 -2.85
C PHE A 42 -1.00 28.25 -3.44
N GLY A 43 -0.16 29.27 -3.68
CA GLY A 43 -0.55 30.59 -4.17
C GLY A 43 -1.55 30.52 -5.33
N SER A 44 -2.57 31.35 -5.23
CA SER A 44 -3.67 31.54 -6.17
C SER A 44 -3.22 31.51 -7.65
N GLY A 45 -3.47 30.41 -8.36
CA GLY A 45 -3.48 30.44 -9.83
C GLY A 45 -2.91 29.23 -10.57
N THR A 46 -2.14 28.34 -9.95
CA THR A 46 -1.73 27.11 -10.63
C THR A 46 -2.80 26.03 -10.42
N MET A 47 -3.65 25.82 -11.42
CA MET A 47 -4.47 24.61 -11.53
C MET A 47 -3.50 23.42 -11.63
N PHE A 48 -3.17 22.81 -10.49
CA PHE A 48 -2.54 21.50 -10.46
C PHE A 48 -3.41 20.55 -11.28
N GLU A 49 -2.77 19.70 -12.09
CA GLU A 49 -3.49 18.66 -12.84
C GLU A 49 -4.32 17.86 -11.84
N LYS A 50 -5.65 17.91 -11.97
CA LYS A 50 -6.58 17.22 -11.07
C LYS A 50 -6.42 15.70 -11.13
N PHE A 51 -5.73 15.20 -12.15
CA PHE A 51 -5.58 13.78 -12.45
C PHE A 51 -4.11 13.42 -12.57
N HIS A 52 -3.72 12.35 -11.88
CA HIS A 52 -2.43 11.71 -12.03
C HIS A 52 -2.60 10.37 -12.74
N TYR A 53 -1.75 10.11 -13.73
CA TYR A 53 -1.70 8.82 -14.42
C TYR A 53 -0.53 8.02 -13.87
N VAL A 54 -0.83 6.89 -13.26
CA VAL A 54 0.15 6.07 -12.54
C VAL A 54 0.34 4.76 -13.28
N PRO A 55 1.45 4.58 -14.03
CA PRO A 55 1.77 3.30 -14.62
C PRO A 55 2.25 2.33 -13.52
N ILE A 56 1.59 1.19 -13.44
CA ILE A 56 1.97 0.07 -12.57
C ILE A 56 2.33 -1.11 -13.48
N PRO A 57 3.57 -1.64 -13.41
CA PRO A 57 3.98 -2.79 -14.20
C PRO A 57 3.02 -3.97 -14.02
N GLY A 58 2.74 -4.69 -15.11
CA GLY A 58 1.75 -5.77 -15.14
C GLY A 58 0.32 -5.29 -15.33
N PHE A 59 0.03 -3.99 -15.18
CA PHE A 59 -1.27 -3.42 -15.54
C PHE A 59 -1.22 -2.69 -16.89
N PRO A 60 -2.23 -2.91 -17.73
CA PRO A 60 -2.19 -2.48 -19.13
C PRO A 60 -2.66 -1.03 -19.34
N VAL A 61 -3.42 -0.50 -18.38
CA VAL A 61 -3.90 0.89 -18.39
C VAL A 61 -3.30 1.58 -17.16
N PRO A 62 -2.81 2.82 -17.28
CA PRO A 62 -2.43 3.60 -16.11
C PRO A 62 -3.63 3.82 -15.17
N PHE A 63 -3.37 3.78 -13.88
CA PHE A 63 -4.37 4.19 -12.90
C PHE A 63 -4.57 5.71 -12.97
N VAL A 64 -5.81 6.15 -12.94
CA VAL A 64 -6.17 7.57 -12.93
C VAL A 64 -6.55 7.94 -11.51
N VAL A 65 -5.72 8.74 -10.86
CA VAL A 65 -5.97 9.21 -9.50
C VAL A 65 -6.44 10.65 -9.58
N GLN A 66 -7.70 10.89 -9.23
CA GLN A 66 -8.19 12.25 -9.05
C GLN A 66 -7.73 12.75 -7.68
N GLN A 67 -6.89 13.78 -7.67
CA GLN A 67 -6.52 14.49 -6.45
C GLN A 67 -7.47 15.66 -6.23
N ASN A 68 -7.87 15.85 -4.97
CA ASN A 68 -8.57 17.04 -4.55
C ASN A 68 -7.77 17.74 -3.47
N PHE A 69 -7.40 18.99 -3.75
CA PHE A 69 -6.65 19.85 -2.83
C PHE A 69 -7.56 20.69 -1.95
N GLU A 70 -8.88 20.72 -2.22
CA GLU A 70 -9.83 21.53 -1.47
C GLU A 70 -11.21 20.87 -1.41
N SER A 71 -11.46 20.16 -0.31
CA SER A 71 -12.83 19.90 0.16
C SER A 71 -13.35 21.12 0.91
N SER A 72 -14.41 21.76 0.40
CA SER A 72 -15.00 22.97 0.99
C SER A 72 -15.63 22.78 2.37
N LYS A 73 -15.84 21.53 2.81
CA LYS A 73 -16.45 21.24 4.11
C LYS A 73 -15.44 21.00 5.24
N GLU A 74 -14.24 20.49 4.93
CA GLU A 74 -13.28 20.04 5.97
C GLU A 74 -11.81 20.40 5.71
N HIS A 75 -11.49 21.07 4.59
CA HIS A 75 -10.12 21.49 4.24
C HIS A 75 -9.09 20.35 4.15
N LEU A 76 -9.56 19.13 3.91
CA LEU A 76 -8.70 17.99 3.67
C LEU A 76 -8.21 18.05 2.23
N GLY A 77 -6.90 18.20 2.07
CA GLY A 77 -6.21 17.98 0.81
C GLY A 77 -5.71 16.54 0.77
N SER A 78 -5.80 15.90 -0.39
CA SER A 78 -5.22 14.57 -0.58
C SER A 78 -4.31 14.57 -1.79
N VAL A 79 -3.10 14.07 -1.60
CA VAL A 79 -2.11 13.89 -2.66
C VAL A 79 -1.77 12.42 -2.82
N LEU A 80 -1.37 12.07 -4.03
CA LEU A 80 -0.75 10.78 -4.32
C LEU A 80 0.68 10.82 -3.80
N TRP A 81 0.95 10.01 -2.79
CA TRP A 81 2.28 9.84 -2.22
C TRP A 81 3.12 8.87 -3.07
N HIS A 82 4.42 9.16 -3.21
CA HIS A 82 5.34 8.27 -3.91
C HIS A 82 5.41 6.88 -3.28
N ALA A 83 5.38 6.80 -1.96
CA ALA A 83 5.26 5.54 -1.21
C ALA A 83 3.97 4.77 -1.54
N GLY A 84 2.85 5.45 -1.81
CA GLY A 84 1.64 4.79 -2.31
C GLY A 84 1.85 4.10 -3.65
N THR A 85 2.52 4.77 -4.60
CA THR A 85 2.87 4.18 -5.90
C THR A 85 3.86 3.02 -5.75
N SER A 86 4.89 3.16 -4.92
CA SER A 86 5.87 2.11 -4.65
C SER A 86 5.23 0.87 -4.03
N ALA A 87 4.37 1.05 -3.01
CA ALA A 87 3.60 -0.04 -2.42
C ALA A 87 2.70 -0.74 -3.45
N ALA A 88 2.02 0.02 -4.32
CA ALA A 88 1.15 -0.54 -5.34
C ALA A 88 1.92 -1.41 -6.35
N ARG A 89 3.07 -0.94 -6.83
CA ARG A 89 3.95 -1.71 -7.72
C ARG A 89 4.47 -2.97 -7.05
N TYR A 90 4.93 -2.83 -5.81
CA TYR A 90 5.44 -3.94 -5.02
C TYR A 90 4.38 -5.03 -4.83
N ILE A 91 3.19 -4.66 -4.37
CA ILE A 91 2.10 -5.60 -4.09
C ILE A 91 1.61 -6.30 -5.35
N ALA A 92 1.49 -5.57 -6.46
CA ALA A 92 1.15 -6.16 -7.76
C ALA A 92 2.20 -7.21 -8.18
N SER A 93 3.48 -6.87 -8.07
CA SER A 93 4.57 -7.79 -8.38
C SER A 93 4.56 -9.02 -7.48
N TYR A 94 4.42 -8.80 -6.17
CA TYR A 94 4.38 -9.85 -5.15
C TYR A 94 3.26 -10.85 -5.40
N LEU A 95 2.02 -10.37 -5.57
CA LEU A 95 0.85 -11.22 -5.77
C LEU A 95 0.90 -11.97 -7.11
N ASN A 96 1.41 -11.35 -8.18
CA ASN A 96 1.57 -12.01 -9.48
C ASN A 96 2.68 -13.07 -9.50
N ASN A 97 3.60 -13.04 -8.53
CA ASN A 97 4.68 -14.01 -8.38
C ASN A 97 4.54 -14.85 -7.10
N LEU A 98 3.34 -14.89 -6.50
CA LEU A 98 3.13 -15.54 -5.22
C LEU A 98 3.56 -17.02 -5.25
N ASP A 99 3.19 -17.75 -6.30
CA ASP A 99 3.58 -19.16 -6.49
C ASP A 99 5.11 -19.35 -6.49
N LYS A 100 5.87 -18.39 -7.03
CA LYS A 100 7.33 -18.44 -7.04
C LYS A 100 7.91 -18.14 -5.66
N HIS A 101 7.38 -17.12 -4.98
CA HIS A 101 7.81 -16.77 -3.63
C HIS A 101 7.51 -17.89 -2.63
N GLU A 102 6.37 -18.56 -2.76
CA GLU A 102 6.02 -19.73 -1.96
C GLU A 102 6.99 -20.89 -2.26
N ALA A 103 7.31 -21.15 -3.53
CA ALA A 103 8.29 -22.18 -3.90
C ALA A 103 9.70 -21.87 -3.36
N GLU A 104 10.17 -20.62 -3.44
CA GLU A 104 11.47 -20.19 -2.90
C GLU A 104 11.52 -20.32 -1.37
N GLU A 105 10.44 -19.93 -0.67
CA GLU A 105 10.31 -20.15 0.77
C GLU A 105 10.31 -21.64 1.12
N GLU A 106 9.63 -22.48 0.34
CA GLU A 106 9.62 -23.93 0.55
C GLU A 106 10.99 -24.55 0.32
N GLU A 107 11.71 -24.17 -0.74
CA GLU A 107 13.08 -24.65 -0.97
C GLU A 107 14.00 -24.28 0.20
N SER A 108 13.83 -23.09 0.80
CA SER A 108 14.56 -22.69 2.00
C SER A 108 14.17 -23.50 3.26
N LYS A 109 12.91 -23.96 3.34
CA LYS A 109 12.35 -24.71 4.49
C LYS A 109 12.43 -26.23 4.34
N GLN A 110 12.66 -26.77 3.14
CA GLN A 110 12.78 -28.21 2.88
C GLN A 110 14.05 -28.85 3.48
N GLN A 111 14.89 -28.09 4.17
CA GLN A 111 15.87 -28.61 5.12
C GLN A 111 15.29 -28.99 6.49
N THR A 112 14.04 -28.63 6.80
CA THR A 112 13.37 -28.90 8.08
C THR A 112 12.00 -29.55 7.81
N GLN A 113 12.02 -30.86 7.54
CA GLN A 113 10.83 -31.66 7.23
C GLN A 113 9.82 -31.69 8.40
N GLU A 114 8.58 -31.24 8.18
CA GLU A 114 7.40 -32.07 8.37
C GLU A 114 6.16 -31.50 7.66
N THR A 115 5.39 -32.43 7.10
CA THR A 115 4.34 -32.29 6.09
C THR A 115 3.14 -31.47 6.54
N ASN A 116 2.71 -30.49 5.74
CA ASN A 116 1.33 -29.98 5.77
C ASN A 116 0.71 -30.00 4.38
N GLU A 117 -0.49 -30.58 4.31
CA GLU A 117 -1.29 -30.76 3.11
C GLU A 117 -1.45 -29.48 2.29
N TRP A 118 -1.14 -29.61 1.00
CA TRP A 118 -1.28 -28.59 -0.03
C TRP A 118 -2.75 -28.14 -0.17
N LYS A 119 -3.08 -26.95 0.36
CA LYS A 119 -4.33 -26.26 0.01
C LYS A 119 -4.05 -25.40 -1.22
N ARG A 120 -4.98 -25.37 -2.17
CA ARG A 120 -4.98 -24.44 -3.34
C ARG A 120 -4.47 -23.06 -2.90
N PRO A 121 -3.78 -22.28 -3.77
CA PRO A 121 -3.39 -20.91 -3.43
C PRO A 121 -4.63 -20.19 -2.95
N ARG A 122 -4.69 -19.96 -1.62
CA ARG A 122 -5.86 -19.39 -0.99
C ARG A 122 -5.96 -17.98 -1.55
N GLN A 123 -7.18 -17.57 -1.91
CA GLN A 123 -7.41 -16.18 -2.26
C GLN A 123 -6.86 -15.32 -1.11
N GLN A 124 -5.82 -14.54 -1.41
CA GLN A 124 -5.13 -13.75 -0.41
C GLN A 124 -6.08 -12.66 0.10
N ARG A 125 -6.05 -12.42 1.40
CA ARG A 125 -6.74 -11.30 2.04
C ARG A 125 -5.78 -10.18 2.31
N VAL A 126 -6.01 -9.04 1.66
CA VAL A 126 -5.16 -7.84 1.78
C VAL A 126 -5.91 -6.74 2.51
N LEU A 127 -5.28 -6.14 3.51
CA LEU A 127 -5.76 -4.93 4.18
C LEU A 127 -4.78 -3.77 3.93
N GLU A 128 -5.24 -2.64 3.42
CA GLU A 128 -4.45 -1.41 3.34
C GLU A 128 -4.84 -0.46 4.48
N LEU A 129 -3.87 -0.07 5.29
CA LEU A 129 -3.98 0.93 6.34
C LEU A 129 -3.70 2.31 5.77
N GLY A 130 -4.58 3.28 6.04
CA GLY A 130 -4.38 4.67 5.60
C GLY A 130 -4.25 4.78 4.09
N CYS A 131 -5.21 4.21 3.34
CA CYS A 131 -5.14 4.09 1.88
C CYS A 131 -5.10 5.44 1.13
N GLY A 132 -5.37 6.54 1.84
CA GLY A 132 -5.52 7.86 1.27
C GLY A 132 -6.66 7.89 0.27
N THR A 133 -6.65 8.88 -0.61
CA THR A 133 -7.66 8.99 -1.67
C THR A 133 -7.32 8.16 -2.90
N ALA A 134 -6.09 7.68 -3.00
CA ALA A 134 -5.63 6.94 -4.16
C ALA A 134 -5.87 5.44 -4.02
N ALA A 135 -5.77 4.86 -2.81
CA ALA A 135 -5.95 3.44 -2.49
C ALA A 135 -5.32 2.49 -3.54
N LEU A 136 -4.11 2.85 -4.01
CA LEU A 136 -3.51 2.20 -5.17
C LEU A 136 -3.07 0.77 -4.85
N ALA A 137 -2.52 0.52 -3.66
CA ALA A 137 -2.10 -0.82 -3.28
C ALA A 137 -3.30 -1.76 -3.19
N SER A 138 -4.42 -1.30 -2.61
CA SER A 138 -5.65 -2.07 -2.56
C SER A 138 -6.24 -2.35 -3.95
N GLN A 139 -6.26 -1.36 -4.83
CA GLN A 139 -6.77 -1.56 -6.19
C GLN A 139 -5.92 -2.57 -6.96
N CYS A 140 -4.58 -2.48 -6.84
CA CYS A 140 -3.67 -3.43 -7.48
C CYS A 140 -3.88 -4.85 -6.92
N ALA A 141 -3.97 -5.00 -5.59
CA ALA A 141 -4.23 -6.30 -4.96
C ALA A 141 -5.56 -6.92 -5.43
N ALA A 142 -6.63 -6.12 -5.47
CA ALA A 142 -7.94 -6.58 -5.94
C ALA A 142 -7.92 -7.04 -7.40
N LEU A 143 -7.19 -6.34 -8.27
CA LEU A 143 -7.03 -6.71 -9.68
C LEU A 143 -6.14 -7.94 -9.88
N CYS A 144 -5.21 -8.20 -8.96
CA CYS A 144 -4.48 -9.46 -8.84
C CYS A 144 -5.33 -10.61 -8.25
N GLY A 145 -6.62 -10.37 -7.97
CA GLY A 145 -7.56 -11.40 -7.50
C GLY A 145 -7.66 -11.55 -5.99
N ALA A 146 -6.89 -10.78 -5.21
CA ALA A 146 -6.94 -10.83 -3.76
C ALA A 146 -8.21 -10.17 -3.21
N GLN A 147 -8.81 -10.77 -2.18
CA GLN A 147 -9.93 -10.16 -1.44
C GLN A 147 -9.38 -9.00 -0.61
N THR A 148 -9.71 -7.77 -0.99
CA THR A 148 -8.98 -6.60 -0.55
C THR A 148 -9.87 -5.61 0.20
N PHE A 149 -9.31 -5.02 1.26
CA PHE A 149 -9.97 -4.07 2.15
C PHE A 149 -9.11 -2.81 2.23
N MET A 150 -9.61 -1.71 1.68
CA MET A 150 -8.96 -0.41 1.81
C MET A 150 -9.56 0.34 2.98
N THR A 151 -8.70 0.86 3.86
CA THR A 151 -9.15 1.52 5.09
C THR A 151 -8.53 2.88 5.30
N ASP A 152 -9.32 3.80 5.82
CA ASP A 152 -8.91 5.14 6.19
C ASP A 152 -9.95 5.76 7.15
N LEU A 153 -9.76 7.02 7.49
CA LEU A 153 -10.75 7.84 8.16
C LEU A 153 -11.99 8.04 7.27
N PRO A 154 -13.20 8.18 7.86
CA PRO A 154 -14.45 8.33 7.11
C PRO A 154 -14.41 9.43 6.04
N GLU A 155 -13.79 10.56 6.37
CA GLU A 155 -13.63 11.73 5.52
C GLU A 155 -12.82 11.44 4.24
N VAL A 156 -11.84 10.53 4.29
CA VAL A 156 -10.96 10.20 3.16
C VAL A 156 -11.58 9.12 2.28
N LEU A 157 -12.30 8.17 2.90
CA LEU A 157 -12.82 6.99 2.22
C LEU A 157 -13.80 7.29 1.09
N GLU A 158 -14.58 8.36 1.17
CA GLU A 158 -15.51 8.71 0.10
C GLU A 158 -14.77 9.02 -1.22
N TRP A 159 -13.65 9.74 -1.16
CA TRP A 159 -12.81 9.98 -2.33
C TRP A 159 -12.08 8.73 -2.79
N ALA A 160 -11.56 7.95 -1.84
CA ALA A 160 -10.90 6.69 -2.13
C ALA A 160 -11.83 5.74 -2.90
N LYS A 161 -13.10 5.61 -2.46
CA LYS A 161 -14.14 4.82 -3.14
C LYS A 161 -14.37 5.30 -4.56
N GLN A 162 -14.48 6.61 -4.78
CA GLN A 162 -14.72 7.16 -6.12
C GLN A 162 -13.57 6.86 -7.09
N ASN A 163 -12.32 7.06 -6.65
CA ASN A 163 -11.13 6.75 -7.43
C ASN A 163 -11.03 5.25 -7.73
N ALA A 164 -11.25 4.40 -6.72
CA ALA A 164 -11.21 2.96 -6.88
C ALA A 164 -12.28 2.44 -7.85
N LYS A 165 -13.53 2.92 -7.76
CA LYS A 165 -14.60 2.57 -8.72
C LYS A 165 -14.21 2.90 -10.15
N THR A 166 -13.68 4.10 -10.37
CA THR A 166 -13.29 4.58 -11.70
C THR A 166 -12.17 3.74 -12.29
N ASN A 167 -11.13 3.46 -11.50
CA ASN A 167 -9.98 2.69 -11.95
C ASN A 167 -10.31 1.22 -12.20
N LEU A 168 -11.04 0.57 -11.29
CA LEU A 168 -11.46 -0.82 -11.48
C LEU A 168 -12.32 -0.97 -12.74
N ALA A 169 -13.25 -0.03 -12.99
CA ALA A 169 -14.04 -0.02 -14.22
C ALA A 169 -13.15 0.04 -15.48
N ASN A 170 -12.18 0.95 -15.49
CA ASN A 170 -11.28 1.13 -16.62
C ASN A 170 -10.42 -0.12 -16.89
N GLN A 171 -9.90 -0.74 -15.83
CA GLN A 171 -9.07 -1.95 -15.94
C GLN A 171 -9.88 -3.16 -16.44
N LEU A 172 -11.08 -3.37 -15.89
CA LEU A 172 -11.96 -4.48 -16.30
C LEU A 172 -12.44 -4.31 -17.74
N ALA A 173 -12.80 -3.09 -18.15
CA ALA A 173 -13.19 -2.80 -19.52
C ALA A 173 -12.06 -3.04 -20.52
N TRP A 174 -10.82 -2.71 -20.14
CA TRP A 174 -9.66 -3.02 -20.96
C TRP A 174 -9.48 -4.53 -21.14
N LYS A 175 -9.60 -5.30 -20.04
CA LYS A 175 -9.46 -6.77 -20.07
C LYS A 175 -10.49 -7.40 -21.01
N GLN A 176 -11.76 -6.99 -20.93
CA GLN A 176 -12.82 -7.45 -21.83
C GLN A 176 -12.54 -7.16 -23.32
N ARG A 177 -11.86 -6.05 -23.63
CA ARG A 177 -11.44 -5.73 -25.01
C ARG A 177 -10.38 -6.67 -25.53
N GLN A 178 -9.42 -7.06 -24.70
CA GLN A 178 -8.38 -8.02 -25.09
C GLN A 178 -8.95 -9.41 -25.32
N ASP A 179 -9.90 -9.82 -24.49
CA ASP A 179 -10.52 -11.16 -24.58
C ASP A 179 -11.48 -11.30 -25.78
N GLY A 180 -11.54 -10.29 -26.67
CA GLY A 180 -12.43 -10.29 -27.84
C GLY A 180 -13.91 -10.16 -27.49
N GLN A 181 -14.24 -9.81 -26.24
CA GLN A 181 -15.60 -9.69 -25.73
C GLN A 181 -16.16 -8.27 -25.82
N ALA A 182 -15.42 -7.31 -26.37
CA ALA A 182 -15.82 -5.91 -26.30
C ALA A 182 -16.91 -5.49 -27.29
N THR A 183 -17.99 -4.98 -26.70
CA THR A 183 -18.80 -3.91 -27.28
C THR A 183 -18.02 -2.58 -27.25
N SER A 184 -18.36 -1.63 -28.13
CA SER A 184 -17.65 -0.34 -28.29
C SER A 184 -17.64 0.58 -27.06
N GLN A 185 -18.38 0.24 -25.99
CA GLN A 185 -18.38 0.94 -24.71
C GLN A 185 -18.13 -0.02 -23.54
N PRO A 186 -17.41 0.43 -22.49
CA PRO A 186 -17.32 -0.32 -21.25
C PRO A 186 -18.74 -0.57 -20.72
N PRO A 187 -19.08 -1.80 -20.27
CA PRO A 187 -20.37 -2.01 -19.62
C PRO A 187 -20.47 -1.08 -18.41
N PRO A 188 -21.60 -0.40 -18.20
CA PRO A 188 -21.80 0.37 -16.99
C PRO A 188 -21.60 -0.56 -15.80
N LEU A 189 -20.78 -0.14 -14.82
CA LEU A 189 -20.68 -0.87 -13.56
C LEU A 189 -22.08 -0.85 -12.93
N ASP A 190 -22.72 -2.02 -12.83
CA ASP A 190 -23.99 -2.12 -12.13
C ASP A 190 -23.73 -1.94 -10.64
N THR A 191 -23.84 -0.69 -10.19
CA THR A 191 -23.63 -0.30 -8.79
C THR A 191 -24.89 -0.52 -7.94
N SER A 192 -26.03 -0.89 -8.55
CA SER A 192 -27.31 -1.01 -7.85
C SER A 192 -27.40 -2.23 -6.93
N SER A 193 -26.56 -3.25 -7.17
CA SER A 193 -26.48 -4.48 -6.39
C SER A 193 -25.30 -4.51 -5.40
N LEU A 194 -24.39 -3.53 -5.47
CA LEU A 194 -23.23 -3.49 -4.59
C LEU A 194 -23.63 -2.92 -3.23
N SER A 195 -23.25 -3.61 -2.15
CA SER A 195 -23.37 -3.07 -0.80
C SER A 195 -22.61 -1.73 -0.71
N PRO A 196 -22.96 -0.82 0.21
CA PRO A 196 -22.22 0.44 0.40
C PRO A 196 -20.71 0.26 0.66
N ARG A 197 -20.32 -0.96 1.08
CA ARG A 197 -18.93 -1.37 1.35
C ARG A 197 -18.23 -1.86 0.08
N ASN A 198 -18.95 -2.49 -0.85
CA ASN A 198 -18.36 -3.13 -2.03
C ASN A 198 -18.13 -2.11 -3.16
N ILE A 199 -16.87 -2.00 -3.56
CA ILE A 199 -16.43 -1.13 -4.66
C ILE A 199 -16.38 -1.92 -5.97
N GLY A 200 -15.97 -3.19 -5.89
CA GLY A 200 -15.87 -4.11 -7.01
C GLY A 200 -15.80 -5.56 -6.52
N PRO A 201 -15.56 -6.54 -7.42
CA PRO A 201 -15.70 -7.96 -7.11
C PRO A 201 -14.76 -8.47 -6.00
N ASN A 202 -13.64 -7.77 -5.73
CA ASN A 202 -12.67 -8.14 -4.70
C ASN A 202 -12.17 -6.92 -3.89
N LEU A 203 -12.91 -5.81 -3.87
CA LEU A 203 -12.48 -4.60 -3.17
C LEU A 203 -13.61 -4.02 -2.34
N SER A 204 -13.34 -3.88 -1.05
CA SER A 204 -14.24 -3.29 -0.06
C SER A 204 -13.58 -2.11 0.64
N ALA A 205 -14.37 -1.11 1.02
CA ALA A 205 -13.92 0.02 1.84
C ALA A 205 -14.51 -0.05 3.24
N MET A 206 -13.65 0.12 4.24
CA MET A 206 -14.05 0.09 5.65
C MET A 206 -13.38 1.21 6.43
N VAL A 207 -14.11 1.78 7.38
CA VAL A 207 -13.53 2.75 8.32
C VAL A 207 -12.57 2.00 9.24
N LEU A 208 -11.36 2.53 9.39
CA LEU A 208 -10.42 2.05 10.41
C LEU A 208 -9.65 3.24 10.97
N ARG A 209 -10.00 3.64 12.18
CA ARG A 209 -9.20 4.57 12.97
C ARG A 209 -8.16 3.78 13.73
N TRP A 210 -6.90 4.15 13.58
CA TRP A 210 -5.83 3.43 14.29
C TRP A 210 -6.02 3.52 15.81
N GLY A 211 -5.80 2.40 16.50
CA GLY A 211 -6.02 2.22 17.93
C GLY A 211 -7.47 1.92 18.32
N GLU A 212 -8.43 2.06 17.40
CA GLU A 212 -9.83 1.77 17.69
C GLU A 212 -10.13 0.29 17.49
N THR A 213 -10.13 -0.46 18.59
CA THR A 213 -10.46 -1.91 18.59
C THR A 213 -11.85 -2.21 18.04
N SER A 214 -12.80 -1.29 18.19
CA SER A 214 -14.18 -1.44 17.69
C SER A 214 -14.24 -1.50 16.16
N ASP A 215 -13.45 -0.66 15.47
CA ASP A 215 -13.37 -0.67 14.00
C ASP A 215 -12.77 -2.00 13.50
N LEU A 216 -11.75 -2.55 14.18
CA LEU A 216 -11.21 -3.88 13.86
C LEU A 216 -12.25 -4.99 14.05
N VAL A 217 -13.04 -4.95 15.13
CA VAL A 217 -14.12 -5.93 15.36
C VAL A 217 -15.18 -5.85 14.27
N GLU A 218 -15.49 -4.65 13.76
CA GLU A 218 -16.43 -4.50 12.63
C GLU A 218 -15.89 -5.11 11.34
N ILE A 219 -14.60 -4.89 11.03
CA ILE A 219 -13.92 -5.53 9.89
C ILE A 219 -13.99 -7.05 10.01
N GLN A 220 -13.72 -7.59 11.19
CA GLN A 220 -13.80 -9.02 11.46
C GLN A 220 -15.21 -9.57 11.28
N ARG A 221 -16.22 -8.85 11.75
CA ARG A 221 -17.63 -9.22 11.58
C ARG A 221 -18.00 -9.27 10.10
N ALA A 222 -17.61 -8.27 9.32
CA ALA A 222 -17.89 -8.24 7.88
C ALA A 222 -17.25 -9.43 7.15
N LEU A 223 -16.04 -9.82 7.52
CA LEU A 223 -15.37 -11.01 6.98
C LEU A 223 -16.11 -12.31 7.31
N GLN A 224 -16.64 -12.43 8.54
CA GLN A 224 -17.42 -13.60 8.95
C GLN A 224 -18.76 -13.67 8.23
N GLU A 225 -19.43 -12.53 8.01
CA GLU A 225 -20.67 -12.44 7.23
C GLU A 225 -20.46 -12.94 5.79
N GLU A 226 -19.36 -12.57 5.14
CA GLU A 226 -19.03 -13.03 3.78
C GLU A 226 -18.67 -14.52 3.70
N GLU A 227 -18.12 -15.11 4.77
CA GLU A 227 -17.84 -16.55 4.84
C GLU A 227 -19.09 -17.39 5.16
N GLY A 228 -19.98 -16.86 6.02
CA GLY A 228 -21.13 -17.57 6.57
C GLY A 228 -22.19 -17.94 5.53
N ASP A 229 -22.39 -17.10 4.51
CA ASP A 229 -23.34 -17.38 3.43
C ASP A 229 -22.98 -18.63 2.62
N ASN A 230 -21.72 -19.06 2.64
CA ASN A 230 -21.27 -20.23 1.89
C ASN A 230 -21.23 -21.54 2.69
N ASN A 231 -21.43 -21.51 4.02
CA ASN A 231 -21.01 -22.63 4.89
C ASN A 231 -22.06 -23.09 5.90
N ASN A 232 -23.34 -23.10 5.51
CA ASN A 232 -24.48 -23.45 6.36
C ASN A 232 -24.56 -24.94 6.78
N ASN A 233 -23.45 -25.69 6.82
CA ASN A 233 -23.49 -27.15 6.99
C ASN A 233 -22.35 -27.82 7.77
N ASN A 234 -21.51 -27.14 8.56
CA ASN A 234 -20.50 -27.85 9.37
C ASN A 234 -20.29 -27.33 10.80
N ASN A 235 -20.10 -28.29 11.70
CA ASN A 235 -20.24 -28.22 13.16
C ASN A 235 -19.33 -27.22 13.90
N ASN A 236 -19.89 -26.73 15.01
CA ASN A 236 -19.35 -25.84 16.05
C ASN A 236 -18.07 -26.34 16.74
N ASN A 237 -16.91 -26.27 16.08
CA ASN A 237 -15.64 -26.25 16.81
C ASN A 237 -15.16 -24.80 16.91
N GLY A 238 -15.28 -24.23 18.11
CA GLY A 238 -14.92 -22.85 18.47
C GLY A 238 -13.42 -22.57 18.41
N GLY A 239 -12.81 -22.76 17.24
CA GLY A 239 -11.49 -22.25 16.94
C GLY A 239 -11.54 -20.73 16.98
N ASN A 240 -10.70 -20.16 17.84
CA ASN A 240 -10.45 -18.72 17.89
C ASN A 240 -10.13 -18.26 16.45
N PRO A 241 -10.88 -17.33 15.84
CA PRO A 241 -10.74 -17.01 14.42
C PRO A 241 -9.33 -16.49 14.15
N SER A 242 -8.48 -17.40 13.70
CA SER A 242 -7.05 -17.22 13.50
C SER A 242 -6.83 -16.46 12.20
N SER A 243 -6.27 -15.25 12.28
CA SER A 243 -5.89 -14.39 11.16
C SER A 243 -6.98 -14.06 10.14
N TYR A 244 -7.31 -12.78 10.04
CA TYR A 244 -8.24 -12.28 9.05
C TYR A 244 -7.56 -11.86 7.75
N PHE A 245 -6.27 -11.53 7.80
CA PHE A 245 -5.52 -10.98 6.68
C PHE A 245 -4.20 -11.71 6.52
N ASP A 246 -3.91 -12.10 5.28
CA ASP A 246 -2.63 -12.69 4.91
C ASP A 246 -1.58 -11.58 4.73
N ILE A 247 -2.01 -10.42 4.23
CA ILE A 247 -1.16 -9.28 3.93
C ILE A 247 -1.77 -8.00 4.49
N VAL A 248 -0.95 -7.18 5.14
CA VAL A 248 -1.25 -5.80 5.51
C VAL A 248 -0.29 -4.87 4.78
N VAL A 249 -0.80 -3.78 4.21
CA VAL A 249 -0.02 -2.77 3.51
C VAL A 249 -0.21 -1.44 4.22
N ALA A 250 0.89 -0.73 4.49
CA ALA A 250 0.88 0.59 5.09
C ALA A 250 1.83 1.51 4.29
N ALA A 251 1.26 2.31 3.39
CA ALA A 251 2.01 3.20 2.52
C ALA A 251 1.94 4.64 3.05
N GLU A 252 3.08 5.26 3.27
CA GLU A 252 3.23 6.58 3.88
C GLU A 252 2.39 6.73 5.16
N CYS A 253 2.50 5.76 6.06
CA CYS A 253 1.83 5.78 7.37
C CYS A 253 2.78 6.22 8.51
N LEU A 254 4.05 6.50 8.20
CA LEU A 254 5.12 6.77 9.17
C LEU A 254 5.56 8.24 9.22
N TYR A 255 4.69 9.19 8.87
CA TYR A 255 5.09 10.60 8.62
C TYR A 255 5.03 11.55 9.82
N ALA A 256 4.67 11.07 11.02
CA ALA A 256 4.48 11.92 12.20
C ALA A 256 5.11 11.33 13.47
N THR A 257 6.23 10.61 13.30
CA THR A 257 6.88 9.85 14.36
C THR A 257 7.34 10.72 15.53
N SER A 258 7.99 11.84 15.24
CA SER A 258 8.48 12.81 16.24
C SER A 258 7.41 13.82 16.67
N ASP A 259 6.54 14.24 15.75
CA ASP A 259 5.55 15.29 16.00
C ASP A 259 4.22 14.79 16.59
N ASN A 260 3.92 13.49 16.48
CA ASN A 260 2.67 12.88 16.95
C ASN A 260 2.87 11.45 17.48
N PRO A 261 3.47 11.28 18.67
CA PRO A 261 3.72 9.96 19.28
C PRO A 261 2.43 9.17 19.56
N ASP A 262 1.30 9.85 19.71
CA ASP A 262 -0.01 9.22 19.88
C ASP A 262 -0.41 8.45 18.62
N LEU A 263 -0.12 8.99 17.43
CA LEU A 263 -0.44 8.33 16.16
C LEU A 263 0.37 7.05 15.98
N GLN A 264 1.66 7.06 16.34
CA GLN A 264 2.48 5.85 16.33
C GLN A 264 1.94 4.79 17.29
N SER A 265 1.61 5.19 18.52
CA SER A 265 1.09 4.27 19.53
C SER A 265 -0.20 3.60 19.04
N LYS A 266 -1.08 4.36 18.40
CA LYS A 266 -2.31 3.88 17.76
C LYS A 266 -2.05 2.94 16.59
N LEU A 267 -1.07 3.24 15.72
CA LEU A 267 -0.67 2.33 14.64
C LEU A 267 -0.16 1.00 15.21
N LEU A 268 0.71 1.05 16.24
CA LEU A 268 1.23 -0.14 16.91
C LEU A 268 0.13 -0.98 17.56
N GLU A 269 -0.86 -0.34 18.20
CA GLU A 269 -2.04 -1.03 18.75
C GLU A 269 -2.86 -1.72 17.67
N THR A 270 -3.08 -1.04 16.54
CA THR A 270 -3.77 -1.61 15.38
C THR A 270 -3.04 -2.85 14.85
N LEU A 271 -1.72 -2.73 14.67
CA LEU A 271 -0.87 -3.83 14.23
C LEU A 271 -0.89 -5.00 15.23
N LYS A 272 -0.85 -4.76 16.54
CA LYS A 272 -1.00 -5.84 17.55
C LYS A 272 -2.29 -6.63 17.37
N GLY A 273 -3.40 -5.95 17.09
CA GLY A 273 -4.68 -6.60 16.79
C GLY A 273 -4.58 -7.48 15.53
N LEU A 274 -4.04 -6.93 14.45
CA LEU A 274 -3.93 -7.59 13.14
C LEU A 274 -2.95 -8.77 13.15
N LEU A 275 -1.84 -8.66 13.88
CA LEU A 275 -0.72 -9.60 13.89
C LEU A 275 -0.81 -10.67 14.99
N SER A 276 -1.89 -10.68 15.76
CA SER A 276 -2.12 -11.60 16.88
C SER A 276 -2.04 -13.10 16.53
N ASN A 277 -2.09 -13.43 15.24
CA ASN A 277 -2.10 -14.79 14.71
C ASN A 277 -0.74 -15.34 14.25
N GLY A 278 0.28 -14.48 14.11
CA GLY A 278 1.62 -14.88 13.66
C GLY A 278 1.69 -15.44 12.22
N ARG A 279 0.87 -14.95 11.28
CA ARG A 279 0.90 -15.38 9.87
C ARG A 279 0.82 -14.21 8.89
N THR A 280 0.23 -13.11 9.33
CA THR A 280 0.10 -11.90 8.51
C THR A 280 1.46 -11.30 8.18
N LYS A 281 1.73 -11.08 6.89
CA LYS A 281 2.88 -10.31 6.40
C LYS A 281 2.52 -8.83 6.36
N VAL A 282 3.43 -7.94 6.74
CA VAL A 282 3.20 -6.49 6.65
C VAL A 282 4.19 -5.85 5.69
N PHE A 283 3.71 -5.03 4.77
CA PHE A 283 4.55 -4.23 3.90
C PHE A 283 4.41 -2.75 4.26
N PHE A 284 5.51 -2.15 4.70
CA PHE A 284 5.62 -0.72 4.88
C PHE A 284 6.27 -0.12 3.66
N SER A 285 5.67 0.91 3.07
CA SER A 285 6.38 1.77 2.12
C SER A 285 6.38 3.18 2.67
N TYR A 286 7.54 3.83 2.68
CA TYR A 286 7.63 5.20 3.13
C TYR A 286 8.77 5.96 2.46
N GLN A 287 8.63 7.29 2.40
CA GLN A 287 9.72 8.19 2.04
C GLN A 287 10.54 8.53 3.28
N LEU A 288 11.87 8.40 3.20
CA LEU A 288 12.75 8.79 4.29
C LEU A 288 12.83 10.32 4.37
N ARG A 289 12.33 10.95 5.44
CA ARG A 289 12.33 12.42 5.58
C ARG A 289 13.28 12.88 6.66
N THR A 290 13.18 12.32 7.87
CA THR A 290 13.97 12.76 9.03
C THR A 290 14.94 11.69 9.52
N GLY A 291 14.71 10.42 9.17
CA GLY A 291 15.43 9.28 9.74
C GLY A 291 14.66 8.60 10.86
N ASP A 292 13.68 9.29 11.45
CA ASP A 292 12.81 8.72 12.49
C ASP A 292 11.99 7.55 11.96
N GLU A 293 11.62 7.58 10.67
CA GLU A 293 10.88 6.50 10.02
C GLU A 293 11.73 5.22 9.95
N LYS A 294 13.02 5.37 9.64
CA LYS A 294 13.99 4.28 9.65
C LYS A 294 14.21 3.73 11.05
N LEU A 295 14.37 4.60 12.06
CA LEU A 295 14.48 4.17 13.46
C LEU A 295 13.22 3.42 13.92
N PHE A 296 12.04 3.89 13.53
CA PHE A 296 10.79 3.21 13.84
C PHE A 296 10.75 1.79 13.26
N VAL A 297 11.10 1.64 11.99
CA VAL A 297 11.07 0.34 11.30
C VAL A 297 12.16 -0.61 11.79
N GLU A 298 13.39 -0.12 12.01
CA GLU A 298 14.53 -0.96 12.36
C GLU A 298 14.69 -1.22 13.86
N GLN A 299 14.10 -0.39 14.73
CA GLN A 299 14.28 -0.51 16.18
C GLN A 299 12.95 -0.67 16.93
N VAL A 300 11.95 0.15 16.62
CA VAL A 300 10.67 0.11 17.35
C VAL A 300 9.86 -1.11 16.96
N LEU A 301 9.70 -1.40 15.66
CA LEU A 301 8.92 -2.56 15.21
C LEU A 301 9.50 -3.89 15.74
N PRO A 302 10.81 -4.19 15.64
CA PRO A 302 11.36 -5.44 16.20
C PRO A 302 11.23 -5.54 17.72
N SER A 303 11.33 -4.41 18.43
CA SER A 303 11.15 -4.37 19.89
C SER A 303 9.71 -4.68 20.31
N VAL A 304 8.72 -4.18 19.57
CA VAL A 304 7.29 -4.39 19.84
C VAL A 304 6.81 -5.75 19.33
N PHE A 305 7.38 -6.25 18.24
CA PHE A 305 7.02 -7.49 17.56
C PHE A 305 8.23 -8.43 17.50
N PRO A 306 8.69 -8.99 18.64
CA PRO A 306 9.93 -9.77 18.70
C PRO A 306 9.90 -11.09 17.91
N ASN A 307 8.72 -11.55 17.49
CA ASN A 307 8.55 -12.73 16.63
C ASN A 307 8.41 -12.36 15.14
N TYR A 308 8.71 -11.11 14.80
CA TYR A 308 8.67 -10.61 13.44
C TYR A 308 10.06 -10.11 13.04
N MET A 309 10.52 -10.58 11.89
CA MET A 309 11.73 -10.10 11.24
C MET A 309 11.35 -8.94 10.35
N VAL A 310 12.09 -7.84 10.45
CA VAL A 310 11.95 -6.70 9.55
C VAL A 310 13.10 -6.75 8.56
N GLU A 311 12.78 -6.74 7.28
CA GLU A 311 13.76 -6.72 6.20
C GLU A 311 13.45 -5.59 5.22
N GLU A 312 14.50 -4.96 4.70
CA GLU A 312 14.36 -4.04 3.58
C GLU A 312 14.16 -4.85 2.30
N VAL A 313 13.07 -4.60 1.58
CA VAL A 313 12.83 -5.29 0.33
C VAL A 313 13.48 -4.52 -0.79
N ASN A 314 14.43 -5.17 -1.46
CA ASN A 314 15.15 -4.60 -2.58
C ASN A 314 14.25 -4.61 -3.83
N HIS A 315 13.29 -3.69 -3.86
CA HIS A 315 12.49 -3.46 -5.06
C HIS A 315 13.32 -2.57 -5.99
N ARG A 316 13.93 -3.17 -7.00
CA ARG A 316 14.54 -2.43 -8.11
C ARG A 316 13.43 -1.65 -8.83
N ASN A 317 13.14 -0.45 -8.34
CA ASN A 317 12.41 0.52 -9.11
C ASN A 317 13.33 0.93 -10.26
N ASP A 318 13.04 0.45 -11.47
CA ASP A 318 13.68 0.97 -12.69
C ASP A 318 13.48 2.50 -12.81
N ASP A 319 12.47 3.04 -12.13
CA ASP A 319 12.33 4.46 -11.86
C ASP A 319 13.23 4.88 -10.68
N SER A 320 14.50 5.16 -10.98
CA SER A 320 15.54 5.73 -10.09
C SER A 320 15.21 7.10 -9.47
N VAL A 321 13.95 7.53 -9.57
CA VAL A 321 13.54 8.93 -9.42
C VAL A 321 13.15 9.27 -7.98
N MET A 322 12.93 8.31 -7.09
CA MET A 322 12.40 8.61 -5.74
C MET A 322 13.03 7.75 -4.64
N ASP A 323 13.54 8.42 -3.60
CA ASP A 323 14.07 7.87 -2.33
C ASP A 323 12.94 7.25 -1.47
N THR A 324 12.27 6.25 -2.01
CA THR A 324 11.20 5.52 -1.33
C THR A 324 11.67 4.12 -1.00
N ASN A 325 11.61 3.76 0.27
CA ASN A 325 11.97 2.43 0.73
C ASN A 325 10.70 1.59 0.91
N VAL A 326 10.84 0.28 0.71
CA VAL A 326 9.82 -0.71 1.01
C VAL A 326 10.43 -1.72 1.96
N TYR A 327 9.77 -1.95 3.09
CA TYR A 327 10.17 -2.92 4.10
C TYR A 327 9.07 -3.98 4.23
N SER A 328 9.48 -5.23 4.43
CA SER A 328 8.57 -6.29 4.82
C SER A 328 8.80 -6.62 6.29
N MET A 329 7.72 -7.01 6.96
CA MET A 329 7.74 -7.55 8.31
C MET A 329 7.11 -8.94 8.27
N LEU A 330 7.93 -9.95 8.49
CA LEU A 330 7.61 -11.36 8.32
C LEU A 330 7.63 -12.06 9.67
N TRP A 331 6.60 -12.84 9.97
CA TRP A 331 6.60 -13.65 11.19
C TRP A 331 7.56 -14.83 11.08
N PHE A 332 8.28 -15.13 12.16
CA PHE A 332 9.10 -16.34 12.30
C PHE A 332 8.75 -17.07 13.59
N ARG A 333 8.97 -18.40 13.63
CA ARG A 333 8.82 -19.14 14.90
C ARG A 333 10.10 -18.98 15.69
N PRO A 334 10.04 -18.67 17.00
CA PRO A 334 11.25 -18.60 17.84
C PRO A 334 12.12 -19.86 17.82
N LYS A 335 11.52 -21.04 17.55
CA LYS A 335 12.28 -22.29 17.40
C LYS A 335 13.25 -22.28 16.21
N ASP A 336 13.02 -21.43 15.22
CA ASP A 336 13.87 -21.28 14.04
C ASP A 336 15.18 -20.53 14.37
N LEU A 337 15.30 -19.92 15.57
CA LEU A 337 16.50 -19.19 16.01
C LEU A 337 17.48 -20.01 16.84
N ASP A 338 17.03 -21.12 17.45
CA ASP A 338 17.89 -21.94 18.33
C ASP A 338 18.74 -22.98 17.56
N GLU A 339 18.54 -23.10 16.23
CA GLU A 339 19.20 -24.11 15.38
C GLU A 339 20.29 -23.57 14.45
N ASN A 340 20.61 -22.26 14.50
CA ASN A 340 21.73 -21.62 13.79
C ASN A 340 22.73 -21.00 14.78
#